data_AF-A0A1Y1JXP0-F1
#
_entry.id   AF-A0A1Y1JXP0-F1
#
_cell.length_a   1.000
_cell.length_b   1.000
_cell.length_c   1.000
_cell.angle_alpha   90.00
_cell.angle_beta   90.00
_cell.angle_gamma   90.00
#
_symmetry.space_group_name_H-M   'P 1'
#
loop_
_entity.id
_entity.type
_entity.pdbx_description
1 polymer ?
#
loop_
_entity_poly.entity_id
_entity_poly.type
_entity_poly.pdbx_seq_one_letter_code
_entity_poly.pdbx_strand_id
1 'polypeptide(L)'
;IQSADTNKTISKMYRTVYFFCLFFTLLCGGVFANICDVCDCQSAGGRVFSITCDCIATQDLHLTSSMMMKVESTNMVIIRNCQTVSIERNSFAQLDKLDTLGIQNCLRVYLATGAFSKINSLLINNVQNLSFGEMSFMGARGIKNIIINSSNITEMPHFSFYDVQGLDRFTLFNVNIDTIRTNAINISANTVGIESAEIHNIETDGIAVDATKVYIQDSEFGQQNYRSVKVKTKYQTRLLNNKFSGLFRIEITSPFVEFSKNRFESLHSSTFSTITLSRMMSNTVTNGDLQNIFPLFSHKDFHSNQFYCSCQQGNLLNVTKNSPNYEILKENFCISNCSVSVFEYEVESAAKCMKDRVLEANSFCTEDRWLSKNVSSTTPREDKNRVLPPTLLQPRFLLDESPEVPVHSGSEKNILNSLAIMVGLSLMLRF
;
A
#
# COMPACT_ATOMS: atom_id res chain seq x y z
N ILE A 1 55.31 -11.73 -36.89
CA ILE A 1 54.72 -10.56 -37.61
C ILE A 1 53.35 -10.88 -38.25
N GLN A 2 52.92 -12.14 -38.37
CA GLN A 2 51.59 -12.51 -38.94
C GLN A 2 50.40 -12.61 -37.95
N SER A 3 50.55 -12.25 -36.67
CA SER A 3 49.47 -12.36 -35.66
C SER A 3 48.78 -11.03 -35.32
N ALA A 4 49.35 -9.88 -35.71
CA ALA A 4 48.81 -8.57 -35.38
C ALA A 4 47.79 -8.04 -36.41
N ASP A 5 47.93 -8.44 -37.69
CA ASP A 5 47.03 -7.96 -38.76
C ASP A 5 45.69 -8.71 -38.82
N THR A 6 45.66 -9.98 -38.43
CA THR A 6 44.42 -10.77 -38.30
C THR A 6 43.50 -10.20 -37.23
N ASN A 7 44.04 -9.78 -36.08
CA ASN A 7 43.24 -9.17 -35.01
C ASN A 7 42.68 -7.78 -35.39
N LYS A 8 43.41 -6.98 -36.18
CA LYS A 8 42.88 -5.69 -36.70
C LYS A 8 41.76 -5.90 -37.73
N THR A 9 41.87 -6.94 -38.55
CA THR A 9 40.87 -7.24 -39.59
C THR A 9 39.59 -7.81 -38.98
N ILE A 10 39.72 -8.70 -37.99
CA ILE A 10 38.61 -9.25 -37.22
C ILE A 10 37.91 -8.15 -36.42
N SER A 11 38.64 -7.26 -35.76
CA SER A 11 38.07 -6.11 -35.03
C SER A 11 37.29 -5.14 -35.94
N LYS A 12 37.76 -4.92 -37.17
CA LYS A 12 37.02 -4.12 -38.17
C LYS A 12 35.76 -4.84 -38.65
N MET A 13 35.81 -6.14 -38.92
CA MET A 13 34.61 -6.92 -39.28
C MET A 13 33.57 -6.93 -38.17
N TYR A 14 33.96 -7.11 -36.90
CA TYR A 14 33.03 -7.04 -35.78
C TYR A 14 32.41 -5.65 -35.63
N ARG A 15 33.18 -4.57 -35.81
CA ARG A 15 32.62 -3.21 -35.79
C ARG A 15 31.66 -2.96 -36.95
N THR A 16 31.95 -3.45 -38.15
CA THR A 16 31.07 -3.29 -39.31
C THR A 16 29.81 -4.13 -39.20
N VAL A 17 29.89 -5.36 -38.69
CA VAL A 17 28.73 -6.23 -38.42
C VAL A 17 27.90 -5.68 -37.27
N TYR A 18 28.52 -5.17 -36.20
CA TYR A 18 27.81 -4.52 -35.10
C TYR A 18 27.13 -3.23 -35.57
N PHE A 19 27.79 -2.41 -36.40
CA PHE A 19 27.15 -1.26 -37.03
C PHE A 19 26.02 -1.68 -37.95
N PHE A 20 26.19 -2.71 -38.78
CA PHE A 20 25.14 -3.20 -39.67
C PHE A 20 23.96 -3.79 -38.89
N CYS A 21 24.18 -4.52 -37.81
CA CYS A 21 23.13 -5.02 -36.93
C CYS A 21 22.43 -3.88 -36.18
N LEU A 22 23.17 -2.88 -35.67
CA LEU A 22 22.56 -1.72 -35.01
C LEU A 22 21.74 -0.88 -36.01
N PHE A 23 22.26 -0.72 -37.23
CA PHE A 23 21.63 0.01 -38.33
C PHE A 23 20.42 -0.77 -38.90
N PHE A 24 20.49 -2.11 -38.96
CA PHE A 24 19.34 -2.95 -39.29
C PHE A 24 18.31 -3.03 -38.15
N THR A 25 18.69 -2.99 -36.88
CA THR A 25 17.69 -2.87 -35.79
C THR A 25 17.04 -1.49 -35.77
N LEU A 26 17.76 -0.44 -36.19
CA LEU A 26 17.22 0.92 -36.36
C LEU A 26 16.38 1.10 -37.62
N LEU A 27 16.59 0.29 -38.67
CA LEU A 27 15.84 0.36 -39.94
C LEU A 27 14.78 -0.76 -40.10
N CYS A 28 14.90 -1.88 -39.40
CA CYS A 28 13.92 -2.97 -39.34
C CYS A 28 13.12 -3.00 -38.04
N GLY A 29 13.32 -2.04 -37.13
CA GLY A 29 12.23 -1.60 -36.27
C GLY A 29 11.16 -1.04 -37.20
N GLY A 30 10.20 -1.89 -37.58
CA GLY A 30 9.16 -1.55 -38.54
C GLY A 30 8.59 -0.19 -38.19
N VAL A 31 8.85 0.80 -39.06
CA VAL A 31 8.18 2.09 -38.98
C VAL A 31 6.72 1.79 -39.27
N PHE A 32 5.94 1.46 -38.23
CA PHE A 32 4.51 1.25 -38.37
C PHE A 32 3.94 2.54 -38.96
N ALA A 33 3.42 2.44 -40.19
CA ALA A 33 3.00 3.59 -40.97
C ALA A 33 1.68 4.19 -40.43
N ASN A 34 0.99 3.46 -39.54
CA ASN A 34 -0.18 3.87 -38.80
C ASN A 34 -0.46 2.87 -37.67
N ILE A 35 -1.06 3.30 -36.55
CA ILE A 35 -1.58 2.37 -35.52
C ILE A 35 -2.58 1.35 -36.09
N CYS A 36 -3.34 1.71 -37.13
CA CYS A 36 -4.30 0.81 -37.78
C CYS A 36 -3.64 -0.31 -38.62
N ASP A 37 -2.32 -0.30 -38.78
CA ASP A 37 -1.60 -1.42 -39.40
C ASP A 37 -1.39 -2.59 -38.42
N VAL A 38 -1.54 -2.32 -37.12
CA VAL A 38 -1.29 -3.26 -36.02
C VAL A 38 -2.53 -3.51 -35.18
N CYS A 39 -3.45 -2.55 -35.13
CA CYS A 39 -4.66 -2.58 -34.33
C CYS A 39 -5.91 -2.51 -35.20
N ASP A 40 -7.02 -3.02 -34.70
CA ASP A 40 -8.32 -2.87 -35.35
C ASP A 40 -8.84 -1.44 -35.17
N CYS A 41 -9.17 -0.78 -36.28
CA CYS A 41 -9.63 0.60 -36.32
C CYS A 41 -11.05 0.68 -36.88
N GLN A 42 -11.99 1.03 -36.01
CA GLN A 42 -13.37 1.26 -36.44
C GLN A 42 -13.51 2.67 -37.00
N SER A 43 -14.11 2.75 -38.20
CA SER A 43 -14.29 4.01 -38.90
C SER A 43 -15.71 4.22 -39.41
N ALA A 44 -16.13 5.48 -39.45
CA ALA A 44 -17.39 5.91 -40.04
C ALA A 44 -17.14 7.15 -40.91
N GLY A 45 -17.59 7.13 -42.16
CA GLY A 45 -17.36 8.22 -43.11
C GLY A 45 -15.87 8.54 -43.35
N GLY A 46 -15.00 7.51 -43.31
CA GLY A 46 -13.56 7.66 -43.49
C GLY A 46 -12.80 8.22 -42.28
N ARG A 47 -13.45 8.39 -41.13
CA ARG A 47 -12.82 8.85 -39.89
C ARG A 47 -12.79 7.71 -38.88
N VAL A 48 -11.60 7.43 -38.33
CA VAL A 48 -11.44 6.47 -37.23
C VAL A 48 -11.96 7.11 -35.94
N PHE A 49 -12.84 6.42 -35.24
CA PHE A 49 -13.39 6.87 -33.96
C PHE A 49 -12.98 5.94 -32.80
N SER A 50 -12.69 4.66 -33.06
CA SER A 50 -12.27 3.71 -32.04
C SER A 50 -11.11 2.86 -32.54
N ILE A 51 -10.14 2.60 -31.65
CA ILE A 51 -8.97 1.78 -31.91
C ILE A 51 -8.91 0.68 -30.85
N THR A 52 -8.85 -0.58 -31.29
CA THR A 52 -8.66 -1.74 -30.42
C THR A 52 -7.41 -2.50 -30.80
N CYS A 53 -6.39 -2.44 -29.94
CA CYS A 53 -5.18 -3.24 -30.05
C CYS A 53 -5.37 -4.52 -29.22
N ASP A 54 -5.70 -5.62 -29.88
CA ASP A 54 -5.79 -6.94 -29.25
C ASP A 54 -4.55 -7.75 -29.62
N CYS A 55 -3.56 -7.70 -28.73
CA CYS A 55 -2.30 -8.37 -28.92
C CYS A 55 -2.46 -9.89 -28.73
N ILE A 56 -1.63 -10.65 -29.43
CA ILE A 56 -1.34 -12.02 -29.00
C ILE A 56 -0.42 -11.90 -27.76
N ALA A 57 -0.61 -12.74 -26.72
CA ALA A 57 0.04 -12.60 -25.40
C ALA A 57 1.59 -12.46 -25.38
N THR A 58 2.26 -12.65 -26.51
CA THR A 58 3.72 -12.49 -26.70
C THR A 58 4.11 -11.20 -27.44
N GLN A 59 3.14 -10.38 -27.83
CA GLN A 59 3.37 -9.20 -28.65
C GLN A 59 3.64 -7.97 -27.78
N ASP A 60 4.71 -7.27 -28.10
CA ASP A 60 5.04 -5.97 -27.55
C ASP A 60 4.39 -4.87 -28.42
N LEU A 61 3.73 -3.91 -27.77
CA LEU A 61 3.11 -2.74 -28.40
C LEU A 61 3.81 -1.48 -27.91
N HIS A 62 4.51 -0.81 -28.82
CA HIS A 62 5.17 0.45 -28.57
C HIS A 62 4.37 1.56 -29.24
N LEU A 63 3.69 2.39 -28.45
CA LEU A 63 2.91 3.51 -28.95
C LEU A 63 3.74 4.79 -28.96
N THR A 64 3.77 5.44 -30.11
CA THR A 64 4.43 6.72 -30.34
C THR A 64 3.45 7.71 -30.96
N SER A 65 3.80 9.00 -30.95
CA SER A 65 2.96 10.04 -31.55
C SER A 65 2.81 9.92 -33.06
N SER A 66 3.83 9.38 -33.77
CA SER A 66 3.78 9.22 -35.23
C SER A 66 2.73 8.20 -35.67
N MET A 67 2.45 7.19 -34.85
CA MET A 67 1.44 6.18 -35.13
C MET A 67 0.00 6.75 -35.11
N MET A 68 -0.20 7.91 -34.47
CA MET A 68 -1.53 8.52 -34.28
C MET A 68 -1.89 9.57 -35.34
N MET A 69 -0.99 9.89 -36.27
CA MET A 69 -1.10 11.01 -37.24
C MET A 69 -2.34 10.97 -38.16
N LYS A 70 -3.01 9.83 -38.31
CA LYS A 70 -4.15 9.66 -39.24
C LYS A 70 -5.46 9.30 -38.54
N VAL A 71 -5.48 9.35 -37.21
CA VAL A 71 -6.61 8.88 -36.40
C VAL A 71 -7.09 9.95 -35.42
N GLU A 72 -6.92 11.22 -35.76
CA GLU A 72 -7.25 12.41 -34.93
C GLU A 72 -8.70 12.46 -34.41
N SER A 73 -9.64 11.80 -35.10
CA SER A 73 -11.05 11.74 -34.67
C SER A 73 -11.35 10.65 -33.64
N THR A 74 -10.34 9.88 -33.21
CA THR A 74 -10.49 8.80 -32.24
C THR A 74 -10.94 9.33 -30.89
N ASN A 75 -12.00 8.75 -30.35
CA ASN A 75 -12.50 9.04 -29.02
C ASN A 75 -12.23 7.91 -28.02
N MET A 76 -11.87 6.71 -28.50
CA MET A 76 -11.62 5.55 -27.67
C MET A 76 -10.42 4.76 -28.16
N VAL A 77 -9.50 4.46 -27.25
CA VAL A 77 -8.39 3.52 -27.50
C VAL A 77 -8.43 2.44 -26.43
N ILE A 78 -8.52 1.18 -26.85
CA ILE A 78 -8.47 0.01 -25.97
C ILE A 78 -7.27 -0.84 -26.36
N ILE A 79 -6.41 -1.13 -25.38
CA ILE A 79 -5.23 -1.99 -25.53
C ILE A 79 -5.43 -3.18 -24.63
N ARG A 80 -5.32 -4.40 -25.16
CA ARG A 80 -5.51 -5.60 -24.36
C ARG A 80 -4.62 -6.77 -24.76
N ASN A 81 -4.39 -7.65 -23.80
CA ASN A 81 -3.73 -8.95 -23.98
C ASN A 81 -2.28 -8.86 -24.51
N CYS A 82 -1.58 -7.73 -24.28
CA CYS A 82 -0.21 -7.55 -24.75
C CYS A 82 0.82 -8.04 -23.73
N GLN A 83 1.97 -8.51 -24.21
CA GLN A 83 3.10 -8.85 -23.34
C GLN A 83 3.66 -7.58 -22.71
N THR A 84 3.98 -6.59 -23.54
CA THR A 84 4.48 -5.30 -23.10
C THR A 84 3.73 -4.20 -23.81
N VAL A 85 3.36 -3.15 -23.08
CA VAL A 85 2.86 -1.90 -23.64
C VAL A 85 3.77 -0.78 -23.17
N SER A 86 4.36 -0.03 -24.09
CA SER A 86 5.04 1.21 -23.74
C SER A 86 4.33 2.38 -24.41
N ILE A 87 3.91 3.36 -23.62
CA ILE A 87 3.32 4.60 -24.13
C ILE A 87 4.36 5.70 -23.96
N GLU A 88 4.88 6.18 -25.08
CA GLU A 88 5.85 7.28 -25.07
C GLU A 88 5.20 8.62 -24.74
N ARG A 89 6.05 9.60 -24.40
CA ARG A 89 5.64 10.98 -24.18
C ARG A 89 4.81 11.48 -25.36
N ASN A 90 3.68 12.12 -25.07
CA ASN A 90 2.81 12.75 -26.08
C ASN A 90 2.28 11.78 -27.16
N SER A 91 2.25 10.47 -26.91
CA SER A 91 1.73 9.49 -27.89
C SER A 91 0.33 9.83 -28.38
N PHE A 92 -0.52 10.38 -27.50
CA PHE A 92 -1.89 10.75 -27.82
C PHE A 92 -2.10 12.26 -28.04
N ALA A 93 -1.04 13.06 -28.20
CA ALA A 93 -1.14 14.53 -28.18
C ALA A 93 -2.00 15.12 -29.32
N GLN A 94 -2.13 14.39 -30.43
CA GLN A 94 -2.92 14.78 -31.61
C GLN A 94 -4.37 14.28 -31.56
N LEU A 95 -4.73 13.45 -30.57
CA LEU A 95 -6.08 12.90 -30.45
C LEU A 95 -6.94 13.83 -29.59
N ASP A 96 -7.29 15.00 -30.14
CA ASP A 96 -8.05 16.03 -29.43
C ASP A 96 -9.44 15.57 -28.96
N LYS A 97 -9.97 14.50 -29.55
CA LYS A 97 -11.26 13.92 -29.21
C LYS A 97 -11.15 12.70 -28.30
N LEU A 98 -9.94 12.28 -27.93
CA LEU A 98 -9.74 11.09 -27.11
C LEU A 98 -10.38 11.28 -25.74
N ASP A 99 -11.43 10.50 -25.50
CA ASP A 99 -12.17 10.53 -24.25
C ASP A 99 -11.69 9.41 -23.33
N THR A 100 -11.57 8.19 -23.86
CA THR A 100 -11.27 7.00 -23.05
C THR A 100 -10.03 6.27 -23.55
N LEU A 101 -9.10 6.00 -22.64
CA LEU A 101 -8.00 5.05 -22.83
C LEU A 101 -8.15 3.88 -21.86
N GLY A 102 -8.31 2.67 -22.39
CA GLY A 102 -8.37 1.42 -21.65
C GLY A 102 -7.13 0.56 -21.88
N ILE A 103 -6.52 0.04 -20.81
CA ILE A 103 -5.41 -0.92 -20.86
C ILE A 103 -5.78 -2.13 -20.02
N GLN A 104 -5.82 -3.33 -20.61
CA GLN A 104 -6.39 -4.51 -19.97
C GLN A 104 -5.57 -5.78 -20.18
N ASN A 105 -5.40 -6.59 -19.14
CA ASN A 105 -4.79 -7.93 -19.24
C ASN A 105 -3.39 -7.90 -19.88
N CYS A 106 -2.56 -6.91 -19.53
CA CYS A 106 -1.20 -6.80 -20.05
C CYS A 106 -0.18 -7.28 -19.01
N LEU A 107 0.89 -7.94 -19.44
CA LEU A 107 1.92 -8.41 -18.53
C LEU A 107 2.76 -7.24 -18.00
N ARG A 108 3.26 -6.36 -18.87
CA ARG A 108 4.02 -5.15 -18.50
C ARG A 108 3.45 -3.92 -19.17
N VAL A 109 3.27 -2.84 -18.42
CA VAL A 109 2.88 -1.54 -18.95
C VAL A 109 3.83 -0.49 -18.42
N TYR A 110 4.42 0.30 -19.32
CA TYR A 110 5.22 1.47 -18.99
C TYR A 110 4.59 2.73 -19.57
N LEU A 111 4.35 3.70 -18.69
CA LEU A 111 3.76 4.99 -19.02
C LEU A 111 4.84 6.05 -18.91
N ALA A 112 5.29 6.62 -20.04
CA ALA A 112 6.35 7.63 -20.00
C ALA A 112 5.85 8.99 -19.46
N THR A 113 6.80 9.86 -19.10
CA THR A 113 6.54 11.24 -18.71
C THR A 113 5.67 11.98 -19.73
N GLY A 114 4.56 12.58 -19.29
CA GLY A 114 3.64 13.31 -20.16
C GLY A 114 2.95 12.44 -21.21
N ALA A 115 2.70 11.16 -20.90
CA ALA A 115 1.95 10.26 -21.78
C ALA A 115 0.49 10.75 -22.00
N PHE A 116 -0.07 11.49 -21.03
CA PHE A 116 -1.49 11.82 -20.97
C PHE A 116 -1.75 13.33 -21.05
N SER A 117 -1.70 13.92 -22.24
CA SER A 117 -1.99 15.36 -22.37
C SER A 117 -3.48 15.68 -22.53
N LYS A 118 -4.28 14.76 -23.09
CA LYS A 118 -5.67 15.01 -23.54
C LYS A 118 -6.53 13.74 -23.50
N ILE A 119 -6.76 13.20 -22.30
CA ILE A 119 -7.72 12.10 -22.08
C ILE A 119 -8.68 12.50 -20.97
N ASN A 120 -9.95 12.12 -21.06
CA ASN A 120 -10.92 12.31 -19.98
C ASN A 120 -10.89 11.15 -18.98
N SER A 121 -10.73 9.91 -19.47
CA SER A 121 -10.82 8.71 -18.64
C SER A 121 -9.68 7.74 -18.95
N LEU A 122 -8.94 7.37 -17.90
CA LEU A 122 -7.93 6.32 -17.92
C LEU A 122 -8.43 5.12 -17.11
N LEU A 123 -8.51 3.96 -17.77
CA LEU A 123 -8.89 2.70 -17.16
C LEU A 123 -7.76 1.69 -17.34
N ILE A 124 -7.10 1.31 -16.26
CA ILE A 124 -6.07 0.27 -16.26
C ILE A 124 -6.60 -0.91 -15.45
N ASN A 125 -6.62 -2.10 -16.04
CA ASN A 125 -7.14 -3.29 -15.39
C ASN A 125 -6.26 -4.51 -15.64
N ASN A 126 -6.01 -5.29 -14.59
CA ASN A 126 -5.30 -6.57 -14.69
C ASN A 126 -3.92 -6.43 -15.37
N VAL A 127 -3.07 -5.55 -14.81
CA VAL A 127 -1.69 -5.36 -15.28
C VAL A 127 -0.71 -5.92 -14.25
N GLN A 128 0.05 -6.94 -14.64
CA GLN A 128 0.93 -7.64 -13.71
C GLN A 128 2.18 -6.85 -13.31
N ASN A 129 2.65 -5.93 -14.15
CA ASN A 129 3.70 -4.97 -13.80
C ASN A 129 3.40 -3.62 -14.45
N LEU A 130 2.82 -2.73 -13.68
CA LEU A 130 2.51 -1.36 -14.07
C LEU A 130 3.60 -0.44 -13.55
N SER A 131 4.22 0.30 -14.45
CA SER A 131 5.30 1.23 -14.16
C SER A 131 5.00 2.59 -14.75
N PHE A 132 5.39 3.61 -14.02
CA PHE A 132 5.23 5.01 -14.40
C PHE A 132 6.62 5.61 -14.57
N GLY A 133 6.78 6.48 -15.54
CA GLY A 133 7.87 7.46 -15.54
C GLY A 133 7.54 8.57 -14.54
N GLU A 134 8.57 9.28 -14.08
CA GLU A 134 8.37 10.53 -13.36
C GLU A 134 7.47 11.46 -14.17
N MET A 135 6.55 12.16 -13.49
CA MET A 135 5.68 13.13 -14.15
C MET A 135 4.84 12.53 -15.29
N SER A 136 4.43 11.26 -15.20
CA SER A 136 3.61 10.56 -16.21
C SER A 136 2.34 11.34 -16.59
N PHE A 137 1.70 12.00 -15.61
CA PHE A 137 0.48 12.78 -15.80
C PHE A 137 0.72 14.28 -15.99
N MET A 138 1.97 14.71 -16.22
CA MET A 138 2.26 16.10 -16.51
C MET A 138 1.49 16.56 -17.76
N GLY A 139 0.72 17.64 -17.60
CA GLY A 139 -0.10 18.20 -18.67
C GLY A 139 -1.47 17.54 -18.84
N ALA A 140 -1.85 16.58 -17.99
CA ALA A 140 -3.17 15.92 -17.99
C ALA A 140 -4.30 16.83 -17.46
N ARG A 141 -4.48 18.01 -18.08
CA ARG A 141 -5.44 19.04 -17.60
C ARG A 141 -6.90 18.69 -17.83
N GLY A 142 -7.18 17.71 -18.71
CA GLY A 142 -8.54 17.30 -19.06
C GLY A 142 -9.05 16.07 -18.31
N ILE A 143 -8.19 15.36 -17.57
CA ILE A 143 -8.55 14.06 -17.02
C ILE A 143 -9.56 14.20 -15.89
N LYS A 144 -10.61 13.38 -15.96
CA LYS A 144 -11.74 13.33 -15.01
C LYS A 144 -11.76 12.03 -14.24
N ASN A 145 -11.42 10.92 -14.86
CA ASN A 145 -11.47 9.61 -14.22
C ASN A 145 -10.14 8.88 -14.38
N ILE A 146 -9.60 8.43 -13.25
CA ILE A 146 -8.46 7.52 -13.21
C ILE A 146 -8.89 6.33 -12.38
N ILE A 147 -8.92 5.15 -12.99
CA ILE A 147 -9.24 3.90 -12.31
C ILE A 147 -8.15 2.90 -12.64
N ILE A 148 -7.46 2.43 -11.60
CA ILE A 148 -6.47 1.37 -11.69
C ILE A 148 -6.99 0.19 -10.86
N ASN A 149 -7.17 -0.93 -11.52
CA ASN A 149 -7.78 -2.13 -10.95
C ASN A 149 -6.86 -3.35 -11.12
N SER A 150 -6.76 -4.19 -10.09
CA SER A 150 -6.17 -5.53 -10.18
C SER A 150 -4.76 -5.49 -10.77
N SER A 151 -3.94 -4.55 -10.32
CA SER A 151 -2.63 -4.26 -10.93
C SER A 151 -1.54 -4.18 -9.88
N ASN A 152 -0.32 -4.60 -10.25
CA ASN A 152 0.84 -4.52 -9.37
C ASN A 152 1.78 -3.41 -9.84
N ILE A 153 2.13 -2.51 -8.93
CA ILE A 153 2.92 -1.30 -9.16
C ILE A 153 4.17 -1.40 -8.30
N THR A 154 5.31 -1.70 -8.91
CA THR A 154 6.57 -1.77 -8.16
C THR A 154 6.93 -0.43 -7.54
N GLU A 155 6.71 0.66 -8.26
CA GLU A 155 6.99 1.99 -7.74
C GLU A 155 6.05 3.02 -8.35
N MET A 156 5.52 3.90 -7.51
CA MET A 156 5.01 5.20 -7.94
C MET A 156 6.12 6.24 -7.75
N PRO A 157 6.86 6.60 -8.81
CA PRO A 157 7.97 7.53 -8.71
C PRO A 157 7.50 8.95 -8.39
N HIS A 158 8.47 9.80 -8.08
CA HIS A 158 8.24 11.21 -7.77
C HIS A 158 7.35 11.86 -8.82
N PHE A 159 6.35 12.58 -8.35
CA PHE A 159 5.48 13.40 -9.17
C PHE A 159 4.65 12.65 -10.23
N SER A 160 4.47 11.33 -10.09
CA SER A 160 3.69 10.52 -11.04
C SER A 160 2.33 11.15 -11.37
N PHE A 161 1.54 11.45 -10.34
CA PHE A 161 0.27 12.15 -10.38
C PHE A 161 0.39 13.53 -9.75
N TYR A 162 1.35 14.34 -10.20
CA TYR A 162 1.54 15.69 -9.66
C TYR A 162 0.63 16.71 -10.31
N ASP A 163 -0.03 17.52 -9.48
CA ASP A 163 -0.89 18.64 -9.87
C ASP A 163 -2.04 18.22 -10.81
N VAL A 164 -2.56 17.00 -10.60
CA VAL A 164 -3.73 16.52 -11.33
C VAL A 164 -4.98 17.05 -10.62
N GLN A 165 -5.59 18.07 -11.22
CA GLN A 165 -6.71 18.80 -10.63
C GLN A 165 -8.03 18.52 -11.33
N GLY A 166 -9.14 18.64 -10.58
CA GLY A 166 -10.48 18.61 -11.16
C GLY A 166 -10.94 17.24 -11.63
N LEU A 167 -10.39 16.17 -11.04
CA LEU A 167 -10.87 14.80 -11.21
C LEU A 167 -12.28 14.67 -10.64
N ASP A 168 -13.13 13.90 -11.31
CA ASP A 168 -14.38 13.42 -10.71
C ASP A 168 -14.09 12.19 -9.84
N ARG A 169 -13.20 11.31 -10.30
CA ARG A 169 -12.87 10.08 -9.59
C ARG A 169 -11.40 9.67 -9.76
N PHE A 170 -10.77 9.35 -8.64
CA PHE A 170 -9.51 8.62 -8.59
C PHE A 170 -9.71 7.35 -7.77
N THR A 171 -9.46 6.18 -8.36
CA THR A 171 -9.65 4.90 -7.68
C THR A 171 -8.48 3.97 -7.91
N LEU A 172 -7.92 3.48 -6.80
CA LEU A 172 -7.02 2.34 -6.75
C LEU A 172 -7.80 1.18 -6.12
N PHE A 173 -8.11 0.15 -6.90
CA PHE A 173 -8.89 -1.00 -6.44
C PHE A 173 -8.12 -2.30 -6.67
N ASN A 174 -7.98 -3.13 -5.64
CA ASN A 174 -7.26 -4.40 -5.73
C ASN A 174 -5.84 -4.23 -6.31
N VAL A 175 -5.07 -3.28 -5.77
CA VAL A 175 -3.71 -2.99 -6.26
C VAL A 175 -2.67 -3.43 -5.23
N ASN A 176 -1.53 -3.92 -5.70
CA ASN A 176 -0.33 -4.05 -4.88
C ASN A 176 0.65 -2.94 -5.26
N ILE A 177 1.20 -2.23 -4.28
CA ILE A 177 2.14 -1.12 -4.49
C ILE A 177 3.33 -1.31 -3.54
N ASP A 178 4.52 -1.59 -4.08
CA ASP A 178 5.69 -1.82 -3.21
C ASP A 178 6.18 -0.49 -2.62
N THR A 179 6.24 0.60 -3.39
CA THR A 179 6.66 1.92 -2.87
C THR A 179 5.93 3.08 -3.52
N ILE A 180 5.48 4.02 -2.70
CA ILE A 180 5.01 5.35 -3.10
C ILE A 180 6.06 6.38 -2.69
N ARG A 181 6.70 6.99 -3.69
CA ARG A 181 7.74 8.00 -3.48
C ARG A 181 7.17 9.34 -3.05
N THR A 182 8.02 10.22 -2.50
CA THR A 182 7.63 11.58 -2.13
C THR A 182 6.94 12.32 -3.28
N ASN A 183 5.79 12.94 -2.97
CA ASN A 183 4.92 13.67 -3.91
C ASN A 183 4.46 12.85 -5.13
N ALA A 184 4.47 11.52 -5.06
CA ALA A 184 4.03 10.67 -6.16
C ALA A 184 2.55 10.86 -6.49
N ILE A 185 1.69 10.98 -5.47
CA ILE A 185 0.27 11.28 -5.62
C ILE A 185 -0.01 12.66 -5.01
N ASN A 186 -0.32 13.64 -5.85
CA ASN A 186 -0.78 14.96 -5.42
C ASN A 186 -1.95 15.42 -6.30
N ILE A 187 -3.17 15.16 -5.84
CA ILE A 187 -4.37 15.26 -6.65
C ILE A 187 -5.49 16.05 -5.98
N SER A 188 -6.36 16.63 -6.81
CA SER A 188 -7.68 17.11 -6.39
C SER A 188 -8.81 16.43 -7.13
N ALA A 189 -9.77 15.87 -6.38
CA ALA A 189 -10.84 15.05 -6.94
C ALA A 189 -12.18 15.21 -6.24
N ASN A 190 -13.30 14.91 -6.89
CA ASN A 190 -14.56 14.79 -6.17
C ASN A 190 -14.53 13.56 -5.25
N THR A 191 -14.21 12.37 -5.79
CA THR A 191 -14.09 11.14 -5.00
C THR A 191 -12.72 10.49 -5.15
N VAL A 192 -12.12 10.11 -4.03
CA VAL A 192 -10.90 9.29 -3.98
C VAL A 192 -11.21 7.98 -3.25
N GLY A 193 -10.87 6.85 -3.89
CA GLY A 193 -11.00 5.51 -3.34
C GLY A 193 -9.66 4.77 -3.37
N ILE A 194 -9.23 4.24 -2.22
CA ILE A 194 -8.16 3.25 -2.11
C ILE A 194 -8.78 2.03 -1.45
N GLU A 195 -8.98 0.96 -2.23
CA GLU A 195 -9.87 -0.12 -1.86
C GLU A 195 -9.21 -1.47 -2.14
N SER A 196 -9.22 -2.39 -1.18
CA SER A 196 -8.56 -3.70 -1.34
C SER A 196 -7.08 -3.57 -1.78
N ALA A 197 -6.39 -2.52 -1.34
CA ALA A 197 -5.02 -2.25 -1.75
C ALA A 197 -4.02 -2.80 -0.73
N GLU A 198 -2.86 -3.25 -1.21
CA GLU A 198 -1.70 -3.56 -0.39
C GLU A 198 -0.58 -2.57 -0.75
N ILE A 199 -0.17 -1.74 0.21
CA ILE A 199 0.81 -0.67 -0.01
C ILE A 199 1.95 -0.86 1.00
N HIS A 200 3.11 -1.33 0.56
CA HIS A 200 4.18 -1.74 1.48
C HIS A 200 4.95 -0.56 2.08
N ASN A 201 5.22 0.49 1.29
CA ASN A 201 5.99 1.63 1.76
C ASN A 201 5.45 2.95 1.21
N ILE A 202 5.30 3.95 2.08
CA ILE A 202 4.94 5.32 1.70
C ILE A 202 5.98 6.29 2.28
N GLU A 203 6.72 6.94 1.39
CA GLU A 203 7.67 7.99 1.76
C GLU A 203 6.96 9.25 2.28
N THR A 204 7.73 10.16 2.88
CA THR A 204 7.22 11.46 3.35
C THR A 204 6.51 12.20 2.22
N ASP A 205 5.32 12.74 2.50
CA ASP A 205 4.48 13.44 1.52
C ASP A 205 4.17 12.60 0.27
N GLY A 206 4.19 11.27 0.36
CA GLY A 206 3.95 10.39 -0.79
C GLY A 206 2.55 10.53 -1.37
N ILE A 207 1.54 10.74 -0.50
CA ILE A 207 0.14 10.93 -0.88
C ILE A 207 -0.39 12.24 -0.31
N ALA A 208 -0.86 13.12 -1.17
CA ALA A 208 -1.59 14.34 -0.84
C ALA A 208 -2.88 14.42 -1.66
N VAL A 209 -4.02 14.57 -0.97
CA VAL A 209 -5.35 14.57 -1.58
C VAL A 209 -6.19 15.74 -1.08
N ASP A 210 -6.72 16.56 -1.99
CA ASP A 210 -7.80 17.53 -1.72
C ASP A 210 -9.09 17.10 -2.43
N ALA A 211 -10.05 16.56 -1.68
CA ALA A 211 -11.24 15.95 -2.27
C ALA A 211 -12.59 16.31 -1.65
N THR A 212 -13.69 15.93 -2.29
CA THR A 212 -15.01 16.02 -1.65
C THR A 212 -15.19 14.89 -0.65
N LYS A 213 -14.81 13.67 -1.05
CA LYS A 213 -14.94 12.43 -0.25
C LYS A 213 -13.72 11.54 -0.46
N VAL A 214 -13.23 10.94 0.63
CA VAL A 214 -12.14 9.95 0.61
C VAL A 214 -12.61 8.67 1.30
N TYR A 215 -12.40 7.54 0.62
CA TYR A 215 -12.65 6.20 1.12
C TYR A 215 -11.37 5.40 1.04
N ILE A 216 -10.92 4.90 2.19
CA ILE A 216 -9.80 3.96 2.28
C ILE A 216 -10.35 2.73 2.98
N GLN A 217 -10.49 1.62 2.26
CA GLN A 217 -11.13 0.44 2.82
C GLN A 217 -10.51 -0.88 2.40
N ASP A 218 -10.64 -1.87 3.28
CA ASP A 218 -10.20 -3.24 3.06
C ASP A 218 -8.72 -3.33 2.64
N SER A 219 -7.90 -2.37 3.07
CA SER A 219 -6.53 -2.20 2.57
C SER A 219 -5.48 -2.44 3.66
N GLU A 220 -4.29 -2.86 3.24
CA GLU A 220 -3.12 -3.03 4.10
C GLU A 220 -2.04 -2.00 3.74
N PHE A 221 -1.54 -1.34 4.77
CA PHE A 221 -0.47 -0.36 4.70
C PHE A 221 0.70 -0.86 5.54
N GLY A 222 1.85 -1.02 4.90
CA GLY A 222 3.12 -1.38 5.52
C GLY A 222 3.78 -0.19 6.22
N GLN A 223 5.07 -0.01 5.99
CA GLN A 223 5.87 1.06 6.61
C GLN A 223 5.45 2.44 6.09
N GLN A 224 5.25 3.37 7.03
CA GLN A 224 4.91 4.76 6.74
C GLN A 224 5.99 5.68 7.31
N ASN A 225 6.58 6.52 6.44
CA ASN A 225 7.46 7.60 6.90
C ASN A 225 6.65 8.73 7.55
N TYR A 226 7.35 9.69 8.15
CA TYR A 226 6.70 10.87 8.76
C TYR A 226 5.87 11.64 7.74
N ARG A 227 4.61 11.97 8.08
CA ARG A 227 3.68 12.71 7.19
C ARG A 227 3.54 12.09 5.80
N SER A 228 3.48 10.77 5.74
CA SER A 228 3.40 10.03 4.47
C SER A 228 2.10 10.30 3.70
N VAL A 229 0.99 10.52 4.42
CA VAL A 229 -0.34 10.74 3.84
C VAL A 229 -0.99 11.99 4.41
N LYS A 230 -1.45 12.86 3.51
CA LYS A 230 -2.22 14.08 3.79
C LYS A 230 -3.55 14.02 3.08
N VAL A 231 -4.63 14.10 3.83
CA VAL A 231 -6.01 14.08 3.32
C VAL A 231 -6.73 15.32 3.77
N LYS A 232 -7.25 16.07 2.80
CA LYS A 232 -8.18 17.18 3.05
C LYS A 232 -9.47 16.88 2.33
N THR A 233 -10.60 16.92 3.04
CA THR A 233 -11.90 16.70 2.43
C THR A 233 -12.96 17.73 2.78
N LYS A 234 -13.86 18.00 1.84
CA LYS A 234 -15.01 18.91 2.04
C LYS A 234 -16.14 18.31 2.86
N TYR A 235 -16.32 16.99 2.83
CA TYR A 235 -17.41 16.34 3.57
C TYR A 235 -16.93 15.23 4.48
N GLN A 236 -16.25 14.21 3.94
CA GLN A 236 -15.93 13.03 4.74
C GLN A 236 -14.67 12.31 4.29
N THR A 237 -14.01 11.73 5.29
CA THR A 237 -12.93 10.76 5.14
C THR A 237 -13.29 9.52 5.96
N ARG A 238 -13.30 8.35 5.32
CA ARG A 238 -13.61 7.06 5.98
C ARG A 238 -12.47 6.09 5.78
N LEU A 239 -11.92 5.58 6.89
CA LEU A 239 -10.94 4.50 6.90
C LEU A 239 -11.60 3.29 7.53
N LEU A 240 -11.95 2.30 6.72
CA LEU A 240 -12.76 1.16 7.11
C LEU A 240 -12.02 -0.16 6.88
N ASN A 241 -11.95 -1.03 7.89
CA ASN A 241 -11.39 -2.38 7.74
C ASN A 241 -9.96 -2.42 7.17
N ASN A 242 -9.10 -1.46 7.56
CA ASN A 242 -7.71 -1.43 7.10
C ASN A 242 -6.75 -2.02 8.14
N LYS A 243 -5.56 -2.41 7.69
CA LYS A 243 -4.43 -2.79 8.53
C LYS A 243 -3.29 -1.79 8.32
N PHE A 244 -2.77 -1.22 9.40
CA PHE A 244 -1.64 -0.29 9.39
C PHE A 244 -0.50 -0.89 10.21
N SER A 245 0.57 -1.25 9.52
CA SER A 245 1.81 -1.74 10.12
C SER A 245 2.71 -0.56 10.50
N GLY A 246 3.54 -0.74 11.52
CA GLY A 246 4.36 0.34 12.08
C GLY A 246 3.54 1.49 12.64
N LEU A 247 4.09 2.71 12.53
CA LEU A 247 3.52 3.90 13.15
C LEU A 247 2.59 4.65 12.19
N PHE A 248 1.30 4.58 12.47
CA PHE A 248 0.27 5.27 11.69
C PHE A 248 0.36 6.79 11.83
N ARG A 249 0.69 7.49 10.74
CA ARG A 249 0.86 8.97 10.71
C ARG A 249 0.21 9.57 9.47
N ILE A 250 -1.12 9.70 9.51
CA ILE A 250 -1.91 10.42 8.51
C ILE A 250 -2.37 11.75 9.07
N GLU A 251 -2.25 12.81 8.28
CA GLU A 251 -2.86 14.12 8.58
C GLU A 251 -4.21 14.21 7.86
N ILE A 252 -5.31 14.38 8.60
CA ILE A 252 -6.66 14.45 8.02
C ILE A 252 -7.34 15.74 8.43
N THR A 253 -7.70 16.57 7.44
CA THR A 253 -8.56 17.74 7.63
C THR A 253 -9.91 17.45 6.97
N SER A 254 -10.93 17.11 7.76
CA SER A 254 -12.26 16.76 7.25
C SER A 254 -13.35 17.12 8.26
N PRO A 255 -14.53 17.58 7.82
CA PRO A 255 -15.68 17.77 8.71
C PRO A 255 -16.20 16.48 9.34
N PHE A 256 -16.05 15.36 8.63
CA PHE A 256 -16.41 14.04 9.14
C PHE A 256 -15.26 13.05 8.97
N VAL A 257 -14.84 12.40 10.06
CA VAL A 257 -13.81 11.36 10.02
C VAL A 257 -14.30 10.12 10.74
N GLU A 258 -14.26 9.00 10.04
CA GLU A 258 -14.60 7.69 10.59
C GLU A 258 -13.42 6.73 10.48
N PHE A 259 -13.01 6.17 11.63
CA PHE A 259 -12.08 5.06 11.74
C PHE A 259 -12.81 3.83 12.28
N SER A 260 -13.20 2.89 11.42
CA SER A 260 -13.96 1.72 11.86
C SER A 260 -13.30 0.42 11.43
N LYS A 261 -13.24 -0.57 12.33
CA LYS A 261 -12.74 -1.92 12.05
C LYS A 261 -11.26 -1.98 11.63
N ASN A 262 -10.46 -0.96 11.92
CA ASN A 262 -9.05 -0.96 11.54
C ASN A 262 -8.17 -1.68 12.57
N ARG A 263 -7.01 -2.14 12.12
CA ARG A 263 -5.96 -2.70 12.97
C ARG A 263 -4.72 -1.83 12.85
N PHE A 264 -4.29 -1.25 13.96
CA PHE A 264 -3.09 -0.43 14.06
C PHE A 264 -2.04 -1.19 14.86
N GLU A 265 -0.86 -1.37 14.29
CA GLU A 265 0.30 -1.83 15.05
C GLU A 265 0.74 -0.75 16.05
N SER A 266 0.91 0.50 15.58
CA SER A 266 1.16 1.63 16.45
C SER A 266 0.34 2.87 16.08
N LEU A 267 -0.23 3.52 17.10
CA LEU A 267 -1.06 4.72 16.98
C LEU A 267 -0.61 5.76 18.02
N HIS A 268 -0.32 6.99 17.57
CA HIS A 268 0.16 8.06 18.44
C HIS A 268 -0.81 9.25 18.47
N SER A 269 -0.93 9.96 19.60
CA SER A 269 -1.82 11.11 19.79
C SER A 269 -1.60 12.23 18.79
N SER A 270 -0.36 12.42 18.33
CA SER A 270 -0.02 13.39 17.28
C SER A 270 -0.79 13.16 15.98
N THR A 271 -1.18 11.92 15.67
CA THR A 271 -2.02 11.60 14.51
C THR A 271 -3.37 12.32 14.58
N PHE A 272 -3.90 12.54 15.79
CA PHE A 272 -5.17 13.21 16.02
C PHE A 272 -5.05 14.71 16.24
N SER A 273 -3.82 15.26 16.28
CA SER A 273 -3.60 16.70 16.52
C SER A 273 -4.24 17.61 15.47
N THR A 274 -4.51 17.08 14.28
CA THR A 274 -5.15 17.79 13.16
C THR A 274 -6.56 17.29 12.84
N ILE A 275 -7.07 16.29 13.58
CA ILE A 275 -8.27 15.55 13.22
C ILE A 275 -9.36 15.77 14.26
N THR A 276 -10.49 16.36 13.85
CA THR A 276 -11.74 16.29 14.63
C THR A 276 -12.44 14.98 14.31
N LEU A 277 -12.19 13.96 15.14
CA LEU A 277 -12.72 12.62 14.90
C LEU A 277 -14.22 12.56 15.18
N SER A 278 -15.00 12.08 14.22
CA SER A 278 -16.45 11.93 14.37
C SER A 278 -16.83 10.56 14.90
N ARG A 279 -16.11 9.51 14.49
CA ARG A 279 -16.39 8.12 14.86
C ARG A 279 -15.13 7.28 14.91
N MET A 280 -15.00 6.46 15.96
CA MET A 280 -13.95 5.45 16.03
C MET A 280 -14.43 4.19 16.73
N MET A 281 -14.66 3.14 15.96
CA MET A 281 -15.33 1.94 16.47
C MET A 281 -14.65 0.66 16.03
N SER A 282 -14.66 -0.34 16.91
CA SER A 282 -14.21 -1.70 16.54
C SER A 282 -12.75 -1.76 16.03
N ASN A 283 -11.88 -0.83 16.43
CA ASN A 283 -10.48 -0.86 16.03
C ASN A 283 -9.64 -1.69 17.00
N THR A 284 -8.53 -2.22 16.54
CA THR A 284 -7.52 -2.88 17.37
C THR A 284 -6.23 -2.07 17.32
N VAL A 285 -5.62 -1.75 18.46
CA VAL A 285 -4.38 -0.97 18.56
C VAL A 285 -3.37 -1.71 19.42
N THR A 286 -2.22 -2.08 18.86
CA THR A 286 -1.21 -2.90 19.55
C THR A 286 -0.23 -2.07 20.38
N ASN A 287 0.06 -0.83 19.98
CA ASN A 287 0.92 0.07 20.71
C ASN A 287 0.43 1.51 20.57
N GLY A 288 0.33 2.27 21.65
CA GLY A 288 -0.06 3.67 21.57
C GLY A 288 -0.03 4.42 22.88
N ASP A 289 0.03 5.75 22.81
CA ASP A 289 0.03 6.67 23.96
C ASP A 289 -1.40 7.02 24.38
N LEU A 290 -2.13 6.00 24.81
CA LEU A 290 -3.58 6.05 25.05
C LEU A 290 -4.03 7.17 26.00
N GLN A 291 -3.18 7.56 26.96
CA GLN A 291 -3.44 8.66 27.89
C GLN A 291 -3.66 10.00 27.18
N ASN A 292 -2.99 10.22 26.05
CA ASN A 292 -3.11 11.44 25.25
C ASN A 292 -4.19 11.30 24.17
N ILE A 293 -4.51 10.07 23.78
CA ILE A 293 -5.50 9.78 22.74
C ILE A 293 -6.93 9.89 23.31
N PHE A 294 -7.21 9.30 24.48
CA PHE A 294 -8.56 9.27 25.05
C PHE A 294 -9.20 10.64 25.34
N PRO A 295 -8.48 11.65 25.85
CA PRO A 295 -9.06 12.98 26.08
C PRO A 295 -9.52 13.67 24.80
N LEU A 296 -9.03 13.25 23.62
CA LEU A 296 -9.42 13.81 22.33
C LEU A 296 -10.81 13.34 21.88
N PHE A 297 -11.41 12.38 22.58
CA PHE A 297 -12.69 11.78 22.21
C PHE A 297 -13.80 12.20 23.19
N SER A 298 -14.83 12.85 22.65
CA SER A 298 -15.93 13.41 23.45
C SER A 298 -17.32 12.88 23.04
N HIS A 299 -17.40 11.81 22.24
CA HIS A 299 -18.63 11.40 21.55
C HIS A 299 -19.02 9.94 21.78
N LYS A 300 -20.33 9.67 21.68
CA LYS A 300 -20.98 8.35 21.84
C LYS A 300 -20.50 7.28 20.83
N ASP A 301 -19.81 7.69 19.76
CA ASP A 301 -19.38 6.83 18.65
C ASP A 301 -17.93 6.33 18.84
N PHE A 302 -17.46 6.24 20.09
CA PHE A 302 -16.15 5.70 20.48
C PHE A 302 -16.30 4.41 21.31
N HIS A 303 -16.56 3.28 20.66
CA HIS A 303 -16.82 2.03 21.36
C HIS A 303 -16.23 0.80 20.66
N SER A 304 -16.14 -0.30 21.42
CA SER A 304 -15.65 -1.60 20.93
C SER A 304 -14.21 -1.58 20.40
N ASN A 305 -13.41 -0.58 20.76
CA ASN A 305 -11.99 -0.57 20.41
C ASN A 305 -11.20 -1.43 21.40
N GLN A 306 -10.21 -2.14 20.88
CA GLN A 306 -9.33 -3.01 21.64
C GLN A 306 -7.94 -2.39 21.65
N PHE A 307 -7.36 -2.21 22.83
CA PHE A 307 -6.06 -1.62 23.02
C PHE A 307 -5.12 -2.62 23.72
N TYR A 308 -3.84 -2.65 23.37
CA TYR A 308 -2.89 -3.45 24.16
C TYR A 308 -2.62 -2.76 25.50
N CYS A 309 -2.79 -3.50 26.58
CA CYS A 309 -2.52 -3.00 27.93
C CYS A 309 -1.39 -3.82 28.55
N SER A 310 -0.26 -3.19 28.86
CA SER A 310 0.74 -3.87 29.68
C SER A 310 0.36 -3.77 31.16
N CYS A 311 0.59 -4.82 31.95
CA CYS A 311 0.27 -4.80 33.39
C CYS A 311 1.18 -3.83 34.18
N GLN A 312 2.20 -3.24 33.54
CA GLN A 312 3.02 -2.14 34.08
C GLN A 312 2.39 -0.75 33.88
N GLN A 313 1.36 -0.62 33.04
CA GLN A 313 0.62 0.62 32.80
C GLN A 313 -0.60 0.75 33.74
N GLY A 314 -0.43 0.52 35.05
CA GLY A 314 -1.48 0.72 36.05
C GLY A 314 -2.12 2.13 36.01
N ASN A 315 -1.44 3.11 35.41
CA ASN A 315 -1.98 4.44 35.13
C ASN A 315 -3.13 4.46 34.10
N LEU A 316 -3.21 3.53 33.15
CA LEU A 316 -4.27 3.54 32.13
C LEU A 316 -5.65 3.24 32.75
N LEU A 317 -5.71 2.29 33.69
CA LEU A 317 -6.92 1.96 34.46
C LEU A 317 -7.35 3.13 35.35
N ASN A 318 -6.40 3.84 35.97
CA ASN A 318 -6.69 5.04 36.78
C ASN A 318 -7.14 6.24 35.93
N VAL A 319 -6.55 6.45 34.75
CA VAL A 319 -6.97 7.50 33.80
C VAL A 319 -8.39 7.23 33.31
N THR A 320 -8.77 5.97 33.07
CA THR A 320 -10.14 5.63 32.67
C THR A 320 -11.15 5.90 33.78
N LYS A 321 -10.90 5.47 35.04
CA LYS A 321 -11.85 5.61 36.15
C LYS A 321 -12.18 7.06 36.52
N ASN A 322 -11.21 7.96 36.38
CA ASN A 322 -11.38 9.38 36.71
C ASN A 322 -11.76 10.25 35.50
N SER A 323 -11.93 9.65 34.32
CA SER A 323 -12.32 10.38 33.11
C SER A 323 -13.83 10.68 33.12
N PRO A 324 -14.27 11.90 32.77
CA PRO A 324 -15.69 12.20 32.56
C PRO A 324 -16.30 11.34 31.43
N ASN A 325 -15.48 10.68 30.61
CA ASN A 325 -15.89 9.78 29.53
C ASN A 325 -15.83 8.29 29.93
N TYR A 326 -15.77 7.95 31.23
CA TYR A 326 -15.66 6.57 31.72
C TYR A 326 -16.69 5.61 31.11
N GLU A 327 -17.96 6.04 30.97
CA GLU A 327 -19.04 5.24 30.38
C GLU A 327 -18.77 4.84 28.92
N ILE A 328 -17.98 5.63 28.19
CA ILE A 328 -17.55 5.34 26.81
C ILE A 328 -16.30 4.44 26.86
N LEU A 329 -15.37 4.75 27.77
CA LEU A 329 -14.11 4.02 27.92
C LEU A 329 -14.31 2.58 28.40
N LYS A 330 -15.36 2.30 29.20
CA LYS A 330 -15.67 0.94 29.67
C LYS A 330 -15.97 -0.03 28.53
N GLU A 331 -16.38 0.43 27.35
CA GLU A 331 -16.65 -0.42 26.19
C GLU A 331 -15.40 -0.65 25.31
N ASN A 332 -14.27 -0.06 25.71
CA ASN A 332 -12.99 -0.15 25.03
C ASN A 332 -12.00 -0.87 25.96
N PHE A 333 -11.58 -2.08 25.60
CA PHE A 333 -10.92 -3.02 26.52
C PHE A 333 -9.51 -3.43 26.08
N CYS A 334 -8.80 -4.06 27.01
CA CYS A 334 -7.45 -4.59 26.83
C CYS A 334 -7.42 -5.89 26.02
N ILE A 335 -6.49 -6.01 25.06
CA ILE A 335 -6.25 -7.22 24.23
C ILE A 335 -5.54 -8.32 25.03
N SER A 336 -4.78 -7.95 26.07
CA SER A 336 -3.98 -8.86 26.89
C SER A 336 -4.68 -9.22 28.20
N ASN A 337 -4.61 -10.50 28.57
CA ASN A 337 -5.00 -11.01 29.89
C ASN A 337 -4.03 -10.48 30.96
N CYS A 338 -4.16 -9.22 31.35
CA CYS A 338 -3.81 -8.89 32.72
C CYS A 338 -4.92 -9.48 33.59
N SER A 339 -4.57 -10.46 34.43
CA SER A 339 -5.41 -10.95 35.54
C SER A 339 -5.55 -9.85 36.58
N VAL A 340 -6.11 -8.72 36.20
CA VAL A 340 -6.43 -7.63 37.11
C VAL A 340 -7.91 -7.43 36.96
N SER A 341 -8.66 -8.11 37.82
CA SER A 341 -10.07 -7.81 37.95
C SER A 341 -10.20 -6.32 38.30
N VAL A 342 -11.17 -5.63 37.71
CA VAL A 342 -11.45 -4.20 37.98
C VAL A 342 -11.72 -3.93 39.48
N PHE A 343 -11.97 -5.01 40.24
CA PHE A 343 -12.21 -5.06 41.68
C PHE A 343 -10.96 -5.27 42.56
N GLU A 344 -9.83 -5.75 42.03
CA GLU A 344 -8.66 -6.07 42.88
C GLU A 344 -7.74 -4.88 43.15
N TYR A 345 -7.89 -3.77 42.43
CA TYR A 345 -7.03 -2.59 42.62
C TYR A 345 -7.28 -1.83 43.94
N GLU A 346 -8.46 -2.01 44.56
CA GLU A 346 -8.73 -1.45 45.90
C GLU A 346 -7.96 -2.20 47.00
N VAL A 347 -7.60 -3.47 46.77
CA VAL A 347 -6.92 -4.28 47.78
C VAL A 347 -5.40 -4.02 47.77
N GLU A 348 -4.79 -3.82 46.61
CA GLU A 348 -3.34 -3.52 46.53
C GLU A 348 -2.99 -2.09 46.94
N SER A 349 -3.85 -1.11 46.66
CA SER A 349 -3.64 0.27 47.10
C SER A 349 -3.89 0.44 48.61
N ALA A 350 -4.85 -0.30 49.19
CA ALA A 350 -5.01 -0.40 50.65
C ALA A 350 -3.84 -1.15 51.32
N ALA A 351 -3.32 -2.21 50.70
CA ALA A 351 -2.17 -2.96 51.22
C ALA A 351 -0.87 -2.14 51.17
N LYS A 352 -0.70 -1.26 50.17
CA LYS A 352 0.43 -0.32 50.12
C LYS A 352 0.34 0.76 51.20
N CYS A 353 -0.87 1.21 51.52
CA CYS A 353 -1.12 2.11 52.66
C CYS A 353 -0.88 1.43 54.04
N MET A 354 -0.98 0.10 54.12
CA MET A 354 -0.65 -0.67 55.33
C MET A 354 0.86 -0.98 55.47
N LYS A 355 1.60 -1.11 54.37
CA LYS A 355 3.02 -1.48 54.41
C LYS A 355 3.95 -0.32 54.78
N ASP A 356 3.58 0.90 54.43
CA ASP A 356 4.35 2.11 54.73
C ASP A 356 4.04 2.70 56.12
N ARG A 357 3.19 2.04 56.93
CA ARG A 357 2.79 2.50 58.28
C ARG A 357 3.44 1.77 59.46
N VAL A 358 4.44 0.92 59.24
CA VAL A 358 5.21 0.31 60.34
C VAL A 358 6.41 1.18 60.77
N LEU A 359 6.69 2.29 60.08
CA LEU A 359 7.74 3.24 60.45
C LEU A 359 7.25 4.67 60.29
N GLU A 360 6.32 5.10 61.13
CA GLU A 360 6.27 6.45 61.73
C GLU A 360 5.00 6.60 62.56
N ALA A 361 5.20 6.83 63.85
CA ALA A 361 4.14 7.21 64.78
C ALA A 361 3.61 8.61 64.42
N ASN A 362 2.29 8.78 64.59
CA ASN A 362 1.54 10.05 64.60
C ASN A 362 1.23 10.71 63.24
N SER A 363 0.19 10.22 62.55
CA SER A 363 -0.84 11.12 61.99
C SER A 363 -2.14 10.36 61.70
N PHE A 364 -3.26 10.94 62.16
CA PHE A 364 -4.60 10.40 62.06
C PHE A 364 -5.06 10.26 60.60
N CYS A 365 -5.53 9.07 60.20
CA CYS A 365 -6.54 8.95 59.14
C CYS A 365 -7.87 8.68 59.83
N THR A 366 -8.69 9.71 59.97
CA THR A 366 -10.10 9.57 60.29
C THR A 366 -10.82 8.95 59.10
N GLU A 367 -11.48 7.84 59.35
CA GLU A 367 -12.51 7.26 58.49
C GLU A 367 -13.56 8.32 58.14
N ASP A 368 -14.13 8.23 56.94
CA ASP A 368 -15.58 8.40 56.84
C ASP A 368 -16.19 7.26 56.01
N ARG A 369 -16.91 6.44 56.78
CA ARG A 369 -17.99 5.51 56.43
C ARG A 369 -18.59 5.78 55.06
N TRP A 370 -18.76 4.74 54.24
CA TRP A 370 -20.03 4.33 53.64
C TRP A 370 -19.79 2.99 52.92
N LEU A 371 -20.73 2.05 53.08
CA LEU A 371 -20.83 0.70 52.46
C LEU A 371 -19.91 -0.36 53.12
N SER A 372 -20.39 -1.47 53.68
CA SER A 372 -21.71 -2.08 53.63
C SER A 372 -21.92 -3.05 54.79
N LYS A 373 -23.15 -3.01 55.31
CA LYS A 373 -23.80 -4.09 56.03
C LYS A 373 -23.78 -5.37 55.18
N ASN A 374 -23.69 -6.50 55.87
CA ASN A 374 -24.01 -7.86 55.42
C ASN A 374 -22.98 -8.56 54.53
N VAL A 375 -22.03 -9.29 55.16
CA VAL A 375 -21.94 -10.75 54.97
C VAL A 375 -21.57 -11.39 56.30
N SER A 376 -22.42 -12.30 56.75
CA SER A 376 -22.31 -13.11 57.95
C SER A 376 -21.16 -14.11 57.89
N SER A 377 -20.53 -14.32 59.04
CA SER A 377 -19.62 -15.41 59.37
C SER A 377 -20.08 -16.78 58.87
N THR A 378 -19.16 -17.55 58.28
CA THR A 378 -18.97 -18.98 58.57
C THR A 378 -17.60 -19.43 58.04
N THR A 379 -16.63 -19.59 58.95
CA THR A 379 -15.55 -20.56 58.77
C THR A 379 -16.13 -21.97 58.98
N PRO A 380 -15.60 -22.99 58.29
CA PRO A 380 -14.95 -24.04 59.07
C PRO A 380 -13.65 -24.59 58.45
N ARG A 381 -12.65 -24.66 59.34
CA ARG A 381 -11.66 -25.74 59.59
C ARG A 381 -11.00 -26.47 58.41
N GLU A 382 -9.68 -26.32 58.40
CA GLU A 382 -8.70 -27.30 57.94
C GLU A 382 -9.06 -28.72 58.39
N ASP A 383 -9.00 -29.68 57.46
CA ASP A 383 -8.76 -31.07 57.80
C ASP A 383 -7.46 -31.53 57.14
N LYS A 384 -6.47 -31.77 58.01
CA LYS A 384 -5.19 -32.41 57.71
C LYS A 384 -5.47 -33.87 57.41
N ASN A 385 -5.26 -34.29 56.16
CA ASN A 385 -4.71 -35.59 55.78
C ASN A 385 -4.85 -35.81 54.28
N ARG A 386 -3.75 -35.72 53.52
CA ARG A 386 -3.28 -36.78 52.62
C ARG A 386 -2.07 -36.33 51.77
N VAL A 387 -0.91 -36.87 52.15
CA VAL A 387 0.10 -37.54 51.31
C VAL A 387 0.41 -36.92 49.92
N LEU A 388 1.53 -36.19 49.86
CA LEU A 388 2.51 -36.18 48.75
C LEU A 388 3.44 -37.41 48.89
N PRO A 389 4.33 -37.83 47.94
CA PRO A 389 4.76 -37.30 46.62
C PRO A 389 4.88 -38.49 45.57
N PRO A 390 5.64 -38.47 44.43
CA PRO A 390 6.61 -37.48 43.98
C PRO A 390 6.62 -37.07 42.49
N THR A 391 7.06 -35.83 42.30
CA THR A 391 7.83 -35.32 41.16
C THR A 391 9.06 -36.19 40.90
N LEU A 392 9.49 -36.34 39.63
CA LEU A 392 10.91 -36.38 39.23
C LEU A 392 11.04 -36.26 37.69
N LEU A 393 11.64 -35.15 37.27
CA LEU A 393 12.70 -35.00 36.26
C LEU A 393 12.53 -35.54 34.81
N GLN A 394 12.57 -34.57 33.88
CA GLN A 394 13.10 -34.61 32.50
C GLN A 394 14.48 -35.33 32.38
N PRO A 395 14.95 -35.84 31.20
CA PRO A 395 15.34 -34.99 30.03
C PRO A 395 15.33 -35.59 28.59
N ARG A 396 15.44 -34.64 27.63
CA ARG A 396 15.93 -34.63 26.22
C ARG A 396 16.54 -35.90 25.61
N PHE A 397 16.26 -36.13 24.31
CA PHE A 397 17.19 -36.44 23.18
C PHE A 397 16.47 -36.00 21.86
N LEU A 398 16.98 -35.02 21.08
CA LEU A 398 17.97 -35.08 19.97
C LEU A 398 17.40 -35.75 18.70
N LEU A 399 17.11 -34.96 17.65
CA LEU A 399 17.90 -34.74 16.43
C LEU A 399 17.64 -35.80 15.34
N ASP A 400 17.09 -35.35 14.21
CA ASP A 400 17.26 -35.87 12.86
C ASP A 400 16.51 -34.92 11.92
N GLU A 401 16.92 -34.60 10.71
CA GLU A 401 18.21 -34.57 10.02
C GLU A 401 17.90 -33.72 8.77
N SER A 402 18.81 -32.81 8.41
CA SER A 402 18.73 -32.05 7.17
C SER A 402 19.01 -32.96 5.98
N PRO A 403 18.40 -32.75 4.80
CA PRO A 403 19.01 -33.17 3.55
C PRO A 403 19.83 -32.01 2.96
N GLU A 404 21.07 -32.37 2.68
CA GLU A 404 22.14 -31.56 2.11
C GLU A 404 21.81 -30.97 0.73
N VAL A 405 22.37 -29.78 0.53
CA VAL A 405 22.51 -29.08 -0.75
C VAL A 405 23.66 -29.70 -1.54
N PRO A 406 23.49 -30.09 -2.83
CA PRO A 406 24.62 -30.30 -3.70
C PRO A 406 25.08 -28.95 -4.28
N VAL A 407 26.29 -28.57 -3.89
CA VAL A 407 27.11 -27.55 -4.55
C VAL A 407 27.55 -28.11 -5.91
N HIS A 408 27.05 -27.56 -7.01
CA HIS A 408 27.65 -27.75 -8.33
C HIS A 408 28.41 -26.49 -8.76
N SER A 409 29.73 -26.59 -8.67
CA SER A 409 30.70 -25.71 -9.31
C SER A 409 30.87 -26.07 -10.79
N GLY A 410 30.68 -25.09 -11.69
CA GLY A 410 31.32 -25.05 -13.01
C GLY A 410 30.45 -25.40 -14.22
N SER A 411 30.10 -24.39 -15.03
CA SER A 411 30.68 -24.22 -16.40
C SER A 411 30.06 -23.02 -17.13
N GLU A 412 30.72 -21.86 -17.08
CA GLU A 412 30.44 -20.65 -17.87
C GLU A 412 30.87 -20.77 -19.36
N LYS A 413 30.93 -21.98 -19.94
CA LYS A 413 31.40 -22.19 -21.32
C LYS A 413 30.37 -22.64 -22.35
N ASN A 414 29.10 -22.85 -21.97
CA ASN A 414 28.08 -23.38 -22.88
C ASN A 414 27.00 -22.39 -23.35
N ILE A 415 27.05 -21.13 -22.91
CA ILE A 415 26.08 -20.10 -23.34
C ILE A 415 26.51 -19.44 -24.67
N LEU A 416 27.82 -19.34 -24.97
CA LEU A 416 28.28 -18.76 -26.24
C LEU A 416 28.08 -19.67 -27.46
N ASN A 417 28.14 -21.00 -27.31
CA ASN A 417 27.94 -21.92 -28.44
C ASN A 417 26.45 -22.10 -28.79
N SER A 418 25.54 -21.91 -27.83
CA SER A 418 24.10 -22.02 -28.06
C SER A 418 23.53 -20.80 -28.79
N LEU A 419 24.12 -19.62 -28.58
CA LEU A 419 23.74 -18.38 -29.29
C LEU A 419 24.24 -18.35 -30.74
N ALA A 420 25.40 -18.95 -31.02
CA ALA A 420 25.96 -19.02 -32.37
C ALA A 420 25.19 -19.99 -33.29
N ILE A 421 24.62 -21.06 -32.74
CA ILE A 421 23.84 -22.05 -33.52
C ILE A 421 22.43 -21.51 -33.85
N MET A 422 21.80 -20.71 -32.98
CA MET A 422 20.49 -20.11 -33.28
C MET A 422 20.54 -18.97 -34.32
N VAL A 423 21.63 -18.20 -34.35
CA VAL A 423 21.85 -17.19 -35.40
C VAL A 423 22.19 -17.85 -36.74
N GLY A 424 22.89 -19.00 -36.73
CA GLY A 424 23.17 -19.79 -37.93
C GLY A 424 21.93 -20.44 -38.55
N LEU A 425 21.00 -20.97 -37.74
CA LEU A 425 19.78 -21.63 -38.25
C LEU A 425 18.75 -20.63 -38.83
N SER A 426 18.70 -19.40 -38.31
CA SER A 426 17.77 -18.37 -38.81
C SER A 426 18.18 -17.81 -40.18
N LEU A 427 19.46 -17.89 -40.53
CA LEU A 427 20.01 -17.45 -41.82
C LEU A 427 19.94 -18.52 -42.92
N MET A 428 19.76 -19.81 -42.58
CA MET A 428 19.60 -20.88 -43.57
C MET A 428 18.14 -21.20 -43.94
N LEU A 429 17.15 -20.63 -43.25
CA LEU A 429 15.73 -20.79 -43.59
C LEU A 429 15.19 -19.70 -44.54
N ARG A 430 16.05 -18.89 -45.16
CA ARG A 430 15.67 -17.83 -46.12
C ARG A 430 16.61 -17.71 -47.34
N PHE A 431 17.15 -18.83 -47.82
CA PHE A 431 17.67 -18.94 -49.18
C PHE A 431 16.85 -19.94 -49.98
#